data_AF-M1EI59-F1
#
_entry.id   AF-M1EI59-F1
#
_cell.length_a   1.000
_cell.length_b   1.000
_cell.length_c   1.000
_cell.angle_alpha   90.00
_cell.angle_beta   90.00
_cell.angle_gamma   90.00
#
_symmetry.space_group_name_H-M   'P 1'
#
loop_
_entity.id
_entity.type
_entity.pdbx_description
1 polymer ?
#
loop_
_entity_poly.entity_id
_entity_poly.type
_entity_poly.pdbx_seq_one_letter_code
_entity_poly.pdbx_strand_id
1 'polypeptide(L)'
;AAQYDCFFQHLRLLDGALKLSAKDLRSQVVREACITVAHLSTVLGNKFDHGAEAIVPTLFNLVPNSAKVMATSGCAAIRFIIRHTHVPRLIPVITSNCTSKSVAVRRRCFEFLDLLLQEWQTHSLERHISVLAETIKKGIHDADSEARIEARKCYWGFHSHFSREAEHLYHTLESSYQKALQSHLKNSDSIVSLPQSDRSSSSSQESLNRPLSAKRSPTGSTTSRASTVSTKSVSTTGSLQRSRSDIDVNAA
;
A
#
# COMPACT_ATOMS: atom_id res chain seq x y z
N ALA A 1 6.61 -34.63 -3.15
CA ALA A 1 6.56 -34.06 -1.78
C ALA A 1 5.17 -34.20 -1.17
N ALA A 2 4.20 -33.32 -1.51
CA ALA A 2 2.83 -33.32 -0.96
C ALA A 2 1.92 -34.52 -1.38
N GLN A 3 2.53 -35.60 -1.87
CA GLN A 3 1.92 -36.90 -2.20
C GLN A 3 2.29 -37.99 -1.18
N TYR A 4 3.23 -37.71 -0.25
CA TYR A 4 3.55 -38.62 0.86
C TYR A 4 2.61 -38.33 2.05
N ASP A 5 2.01 -39.37 2.61
CA ASP A 5 0.95 -39.23 3.63
C ASP A 5 1.40 -38.44 4.88
N CYS A 6 2.65 -38.67 5.32
CA CYS A 6 3.24 -37.99 6.47
C CYS A 6 3.61 -36.51 6.22
N PHE A 7 3.54 -36.01 4.98
CA PHE A 7 3.97 -34.63 4.65
C PHE A 7 3.22 -33.57 5.47
N PHE A 8 1.89 -33.69 5.57
CA PHE A 8 1.07 -32.73 6.33
C PHE A 8 1.23 -32.87 7.84
N GLN A 9 1.60 -34.06 8.34
CA GLN A 9 1.96 -34.27 9.74
C GLN A 9 3.28 -33.55 10.06
N HIS A 10 4.31 -33.74 9.24
CA HIS A 10 5.60 -33.06 9.41
C HIS A 10 5.49 -31.54 9.24
N LEU A 11 4.67 -31.06 8.30
CA LEU A 11 4.47 -29.63 8.08
C LEU A 11 3.93 -28.92 9.34
N ARG A 12 3.00 -29.54 10.08
CA ARG A 12 2.48 -29.01 11.36
C ARG A 12 3.55 -28.91 12.44
N LEU A 13 4.55 -29.79 12.44
CA LEU A 13 5.69 -29.70 13.38
C LEU A 13 6.58 -28.48 13.09
N LEU A 14 6.54 -27.93 11.87
CA LEU A 14 7.30 -26.75 11.47
C LEU A 14 6.62 -25.42 11.85
N ASP A 15 5.35 -25.42 12.27
CA ASP A 15 4.62 -24.19 12.63
C ASP A 15 5.36 -23.31 13.65
N GLY A 16 5.94 -23.94 14.68
CA GLY A 16 6.74 -23.24 15.70
C GLY A 16 8.02 -22.64 15.12
N ALA A 17 8.70 -23.37 14.22
CA ALA A 17 9.91 -22.93 13.55
C ALA A 17 9.63 -21.78 12.57
N LEU A 18 8.58 -21.90 11.74
CA LEU A 18 8.15 -20.85 10.80
C LEU A 18 7.77 -19.56 11.54
N LYS A 19 7.03 -19.67 12.66
CA LYS A 19 6.70 -18.53 13.54
C LYS A 19 7.95 -17.90 14.18
N LEU A 20 8.96 -18.69 14.53
CA LEU A 20 10.23 -18.20 15.07
C LEU A 20 11.05 -17.47 14.01
N SER A 21 11.25 -18.07 12.83
CA SER A 21 12.00 -17.46 11.71
C SER A 21 11.33 -16.19 11.18
N ALA A 22 9.99 -16.14 11.14
CA ALA A 22 9.23 -14.93 10.80
C ALA A 22 9.31 -13.81 11.87
N LYS A 23 9.96 -14.07 13.02
CA LYS A 23 10.19 -13.14 14.13
C LYS A 23 11.69 -12.88 14.42
N ASP A 24 12.61 -13.38 13.59
CA ASP A 24 14.04 -13.13 13.79
C ASP A 24 14.38 -11.63 13.62
N LEU A 25 15.43 -11.18 14.30
CA LEU A 25 15.90 -9.79 14.21
C LEU A 25 16.61 -9.51 12.86
N ARG A 26 17.07 -10.56 12.15
CA ARG A 26 17.76 -10.47 10.87
C ARG A 26 16.75 -10.51 9.72
N SER A 27 16.73 -9.43 8.94
CA SER A 27 15.81 -9.29 7.80
C SER A 27 15.97 -10.35 6.71
N GLN A 28 17.15 -10.95 6.58
CA GLN A 28 17.38 -12.10 5.69
C GLN A 28 16.60 -13.35 6.14
N VAL A 29 16.61 -13.68 7.44
CA VAL A 29 15.90 -14.86 7.98
C VAL A 29 14.39 -14.68 7.84
N VAL A 30 13.88 -13.49 8.17
CA VAL A 30 12.45 -13.16 7.99
C VAL A 30 12.04 -13.17 6.51
N ARG A 31 12.89 -12.70 5.60
CA ARG A 31 12.64 -12.74 4.15
C ARG A 31 12.51 -14.17 3.64
N GLU A 32 13.46 -15.05 3.96
CA GLU A 32 13.40 -16.44 3.49
C GLU A 32 12.26 -17.23 4.16
N ALA A 33 11.90 -16.91 5.41
CA ALA A 33 10.69 -17.44 6.03
C ALA A 33 9.42 -17.01 5.28
N CYS A 34 9.31 -15.73 4.90
CA CYS A 34 8.19 -15.21 4.11
C CYS A 34 8.12 -15.84 2.71
N ILE A 35 9.26 -16.05 2.04
CA ILE A 35 9.34 -16.73 0.74
C ILE A 35 8.95 -18.20 0.86
N THR A 36 9.42 -18.90 1.90
CA THR A 36 9.06 -20.30 2.17
C THR A 36 7.55 -20.44 2.42
N VAL A 37 6.96 -19.55 3.22
CA VAL A 37 5.51 -19.53 3.50
C VAL A 37 4.69 -19.19 2.25
N ALA A 38 5.15 -18.25 1.41
CA ALA A 38 4.53 -17.97 0.12
C ALA A 38 4.56 -19.19 -0.81
N HIS A 39 5.71 -19.87 -0.92
CA HIS A 39 5.87 -21.07 -1.73
C HIS A 39 4.99 -22.23 -1.23
N LEU A 40 4.90 -22.45 0.09
CA LEU A 40 3.99 -23.45 0.68
C LEU A 40 2.53 -23.16 0.30
N SER A 41 2.10 -21.90 0.37
CA SER A 41 0.77 -21.48 -0.09
C SER A 41 0.56 -21.79 -1.59
N THR A 42 1.47 -21.36 -2.47
CA THR A 42 1.36 -21.59 -3.92
C THR A 42 1.35 -23.07 -4.30
N VAL A 43 2.12 -23.94 -3.62
CA VAL A 43 2.24 -25.37 -3.96
C VAL A 43 1.12 -26.22 -3.36
N LEU A 44 0.62 -25.87 -2.17
CA LEU A 44 -0.38 -26.68 -1.44
C LEU A 44 -1.80 -26.13 -1.58
N GLY A 45 -1.94 -24.84 -1.92
CA GLY A 45 -3.20 -24.13 -2.03
C GLY A 45 -4.04 -24.22 -0.76
N ASN A 46 -5.29 -24.66 -0.89
CA ASN A 46 -6.20 -24.88 0.24
C ASN A 46 -5.75 -26.01 1.19
N LYS A 47 -4.73 -26.83 0.85
CA LYS A 47 -4.12 -27.79 1.79
C LYS A 47 -3.10 -27.15 2.75
N PHE A 48 -2.83 -25.84 2.63
CA PHE A 48 -2.05 -25.07 3.59
C PHE A 48 -2.92 -24.39 4.67
N ASP A 49 -4.19 -24.77 4.82
CA ASP A 49 -5.15 -24.02 5.64
C ASP A 49 -4.71 -23.80 7.09
N HIS A 50 -4.25 -24.86 7.75
CA HIS A 50 -3.72 -24.82 9.11
C HIS A 50 -2.48 -23.92 9.23
N GLY A 51 -1.53 -24.06 8.29
CA GLY A 51 -0.29 -23.29 8.29
C GLY A 51 -0.51 -21.81 8.01
N ALA A 52 -1.44 -21.48 7.10
CA ALA A 52 -1.86 -20.11 6.81
C ALA A 52 -2.52 -19.46 8.04
N GLU A 53 -3.50 -20.13 8.65
CA GLU A 53 -4.18 -19.66 9.87
C GLU A 53 -3.19 -19.48 11.03
N ALA A 54 -2.23 -20.39 11.16
CA ALA A 54 -1.16 -20.31 12.15
C ALA A 54 -0.19 -19.14 11.91
N ILE A 55 0.20 -18.85 10.66
CA ILE A 55 1.30 -17.91 10.37
C ILE A 55 0.84 -16.48 10.04
N VAL A 56 -0.36 -16.28 9.46
CA VAL A 56 -0.84 -14.94 9.05
C VAL A 56 -0.86 -13.92 10.19
N PRO A 57 -1.31 -14.24 11.43
CA PRO A 57 -1.20 -13.31 12.57
C PRO A 57 0.25 -12.90 12.89
N THR A 58 1.24 -13.75 12.59
CA THR A 58 2.66 -13.43 12.76
C THR A 58 3.14 -12.49 11.65
N LEU A 59 2.75 -12.75 10.39
CA LEU A 59 3.08 -11.90 9.24
C LEU A 59 2.50 -10.49 9.36
N PHE A 60 1.31 -10.32 9.95
CA PHE A 60 0.72 -9.01 10.20
C PHE A 60 1.59 -8.10 11.09
N ASN A 61 2.37 -8.67 12.02
CA ASN A 61 3.31 -7.91 12.85
C ASN A 61 4.51 -7.35 12.06
N LEU A 62 4.77 -7.85 10.84
CA LEU A 62 5.79 -7.32 9.93
C LEU A 62 5.29 -6.09 9.17
N VAL A 63 3.98 -5.97 8.91
CA VAL A 63 3.38 -4.87 8.14
C VAL A 63 3.72 -3.46 8.68
N PRO A 64 3.70 -3.18 10.00
CA PRO A 64 4.11 -1.87 10.54
C PRO A 64 5.63 -1.69 10.72
N ASN A 65 6.47 -2.65 10.31
CA ASN A 65 7.90 -2.61 10.60
C ASN A 65 8.62 -1.53 9.78
N SER A 66 9.44 -0.71 10.44
CA SER A 66 10.19 0.39 9.80
C SER A 66 11.30 -0.07 8.86
N ALA A 67 11.85 -1.27 9.07
CA ALA A 67 12.81 -1.87 8.15
C ALA A 67 12.07 -2.36 6.90
N LYS A 68 12.14 -1.61 5.80
CA LYS A 68 11.41 -1.85 4.54
C LYS A 68 11.36 -3.33 4.11
N VAL A 69 12.50 -4.04 4.20
CA VAL A 69 12.62 -5.46 3.83
C VAL A 69 11.68 -6.36 4.67
N MET A 70 11.54 -6.10 5.97
CA MET A 70 10.62 -6.84 6.84
C MET A 70 9.17 -6.65 6.37
N ALA A 71 8.75 -5.39 6.23
CA ALA A 71 7.38 -5.05 5.86
C ALA A 71 7.01 -5.53 4.46
N THR A 72 7.89 -5.38 3.47
CA THR A 72 7.63 -5.89 2.11
C THR A 72 7.57 -7.41 2.08
N SER A 73 8.39 -8.12 2.87
CA SER A 73 8.36 -9.58 2.93
C SER A 73 7.06 -10.10 3.53
N GLY A 74 6.63 -9.54 4.66
CA GLY A 74 5.34 -9.87 5.28
C GLY A 74 4.15 -9.57 4.38
N CYS A 75 4.12 -8.39 3.73
CA CYS A 75 3.07 -8.02 2.79
C CYS A 75 3.03 -8.95 1.56
N ALA A 76 4.18 -9.36 1.04
CA ALA A 76 4.25 -10.30 -0.08
C ALA A 76 3.71 -11.68 0.33
N ALA A 77 4.14 -12.22 1.46
CA ALA A 77 3.67 -13.52 1.97
C ALA A 77 2.15 -13.53 2.21
N ILE A 78 1.58 -12.48 2.80
CA ILE A 78 0.12 -12.36 2.98
C ILE A 78 -0.60 -12.36 1.62
N ARG A 79 -0.09 -11.65 0.60
CA ARG A 79 -0.69 -11.64 -0.75
C ARG A 79 -0.62 -13.01 -1.45
N PHE A 80 0.45 -13.79 -1.26
CA PHE A 80 0.52 -15.17 -1.77
C PHE A 80 -0.40 -16.13 -1.00
N ILE A 81 -0.60 -15.94 0.31
CA ILE A 81 -1.59 -16.70 1.09
C ILE A 81 -3.01 -16.42 0.58
N ILE A 82 -3.36 -15.15 0.40
CA ILE A 82 -4.69 -14.76 -0.11
C ILE A 82 -4.92 -15.32 -1.52
N ARG A 83 -3.93 -15.30 -2.43
CA ARG A 83 -4.11 -15.83 -3.79
C ARG A 83 -4.36 -17.34 -3.86
N HIS A 84 -3.72 -18.15 -3.02
CA HIS A 84 -3.71 -19.61 -3.21
C HIS A 84 -4.39 -20.41 -2.09
N THR A 85 -4.54 -19.84 -0.89
CA THR A 85 -5.13 -20.52 0.28
C THR A 85 -6.42 -19.82 0.69
N HIS A 86 -7.51 -20.12 -0.02
CA HIS A 86 -8.84 -19.52 0.12
C HIS A 86 -9.58 -20.09 1.33
N VAL A 87 -9.17 -19.68 2.53
CA VAL A 87 -9.63 -20.26 3.80
C VAL A 87 -10.46 -19.24 4.57
N PRO A 88 -11.80 -19.41 4.68
CA PRO A 88 -12.70 -18.41 5.28
C PRO A 88 -12.28 -17.93 6.69
N ARG A 89 -11.59 -18.76 7.46
CA ARG A 89 -11.08 -18.44 8.81
C ARG A 89 -10.03 -17.31 8.82
N LEU A 90 -9.42 -16.99 7.67
CA LEU A 90 -8.51 -15.85 7.51
C LEU A 90 -9.24 -14.49 7.40
N ILE A 91 -10.52 -14.47 7.01
CA ILE A 91 -11.27 -13.21 6.83
C ILE A 91 -11.31 -12.40 8.13
N PRO A 92 -11.72 -12.94 9.30
CA PRO A 92 -11.64 -12.23 10.58
C PRO A 92 -10.25 -11.70 10.94
N VAL A 93 -9.18 -12.39 10.55
CA VAL A 93 -7.79 -11.98 10.82
C VAL A 93 -7.39 -10.77 9.98
N ILE A 94 -7.86 -10.69 8.73
CA ILE A 94 -7.64 -9.54 7.86
C ILE A 94 -8.51 -8.36 8.31
N THR A 95 -9.82 -8.58 8.52
CA THR A 95 -10.77 -7.50 8.85
C THR A 95 -10.52 -6.86 10.22
N SER A 96 -10.04 -7.62 11.21
CA SER A 96 -9.66 -7.04 12.51
C SER A 96 -8.50 -6.04 12.38
N ASN A 97 -7.51 -6.32 11.52
CA ASN A 97 -6.38 -5.41 11.29
C ASN A 97 -6.77 -4.15 10.48
N CYS A 98 -7.87 -4.16 9.73
CA CYS A 98 -8.45 -2.94 9.12
C CYS A 98 -8.82 -1.85 10.15
N THR A 99 -8.96 -2.19 11.44
CA THR A 99 -9.22 -1.22 12.53
C THR A 99 -7.98 -0.84 13.34
N SER A 100 -6.78 -1.18 12.86
CA SER A 100 -5.51 -0.91 13.56
C SER A 100 -5.26 0.58 13.80
N LYS A 101 -4.66 0.91 14.96
CA LYS A 101 -4.18 2.27 15.26
C LYS A 101 -3.13 2.75 14.26
N SER A 102 -2.37 1.84 13.65
CA SER A 102 -1.39 2.18 12.61
C SER A 102 -2.05 2.40 11.25
N VAL A 103 -1.97 3.62 10.73
CA VAL A 103 -2.46 4.00 9.39
C VAL A 103 -1.83 3.10 8.30
N ALA A 104 -0.54 2.82 8.40
CA ALA A 104 0.17 1.97 7.44
C ALA A 104 -0.36 0.53 7.42
N VAL A 105 -0.82 0.02 8.57
CA VAL A 105 -1.49 -1.29 8.64
C VAL A 105 -2.87 -1.19 7.99
N ARG A 106 -3.71 -0.21 8.34
CA ARG A 106 -5.07 -0.10 7.77
C ARG A 106 -5.06 -0.02 6.24
N ARG A 107 -4.19 0.82 5.64
CA ARG A 107 -3.95 0.88 4.19
C ARG A 107 -3.70 -0.50 3.58
N ARG A 108 -2.71 -1.23 4.10
CA ARG A 108 -2.36 -2.58 3.63
C ARG A 108 -3.48 -3.60 3.86
N CYS A 109 -4.25 -3.47 4.94
CA CYS A 109 -5.37 -4.39 5.19
C CYS A 109 -6.51 -4.20 4.18
N PHE A 110 -6.78 -2.97 3.73
CA PHE A 110 -7.70 -2.75 2.62
C PHE A 110 -7.12 -3.21 1.27
N GLU A 111 -5.82 -3.06 0.99
CA GLU A 111 -5.18 -3.71 -0.18
C GLU A 111 -5.27 -5.25 -0.16
N PHE A 112 -5.26 -5.86 1.04
CA PHE A 112 -5.42 -7.30 1.23
C PHE A 112 -6.88 -7.74 1.10
N LEU A 113 -7.82 -6.92 1.60
CA LEU A 113 -9.26 -7.17 1.48
C LEU A 113 -9.75 -7.01 0.04
N ASP A 114 -9.25 -6.00 -0.68
CA ASP A 114 -9.49 -5.81 -2.12
C ASP A 114 -8.99 -7.01 -2.93
N LEU A 115 -7.76 -7.46 -2.68
CA LEU A 115 -7.21 -8.68 -3.29
C LEU A 115 -8.06 -9.93 -2.97
N LEU A 116 -8.53 -10.07 -1.73
CA LEU A 116 -9.36 -11.21 -1.31
C LEU A 116 -10.70 -11.22 -2.06
N LEU A 117 -11.32 -10.06 -2.24
CA LEU A 117 -12.59 -9.88 -2.98
C LEU A 117 -12.42 -9.95 -4.52
N GLN A 118 -11.19 -9.96 -5.03
CA GLN A 118 -10.90 -10.18 -6.46
C GLN A 118 -10.56 -11.65 -6.78
N GLU A 119 -9.95 -12.37 -5.84
CA GLU A 119 -9.40 -13.72 -6.08
C GLU A 119 -10.35 -14.84 -5.56
N TRP A 120 -11.17 -14.58 -4.54
CA TRP A 120 -11.96 -15.63 -3.88
C TRP A 120 -13.35 -15.79 -4.51
N GLN A 121 -13.90 -17.00 -4.41
CA GLN A 121 -15.25 -17.31 -4.87
C GLN A 121 -16.31 -16.97 -3.80
N THR A 122 -17.51 -16.56 -4.21
CA THR A 122 -18.60 -16.09 -3.32
C THR A 122 -18.87 -17.03 -2.15
N HIS A 123 -18.86 -18.34 -2.37
CA HIS A 123 -19.12 -19.37 -1.34
C HIS A 123 -18.10 -19.36 -0.17
N SER A 124 -16.89 -18.88 -0.39
CA SER A 124 -15.87 -18.69 0.67
C SER A 124 -16.14 -17.45 1.53
N LEU A 125 -16.96 -16.52 1.04
CA LEU A 125 -17.25 -15.22 1.63
C LEU A 125 -18.62 -15.17 2.33
N GLU A 126 -19.58 -16.01 1.92
CA GLU A 126 -20.98 -16.03 2.40
C GLU A 126 -21.12 -16.04 3.94
N ARG A 127 -20.25 -16.75 4.65
CA ARG A 127 -20.28 -16.82 6.13
C ARG A 127 -19.80 -15.53 6.83
N HIS A 128 -19.30 -14.55 6.07
CA HIS A 128 -18.64 -13.35 6.57
C HIS A 128 -19.23 -12.04 6.01
N ILE A 129 -20.34 -12.10 5.25
CA ILE A 129 -20.98 -10.93 4.60
C ILE A 129 -21.11 -9.74 5.56
N SER A 130 -21.62 -9.94 6.78
CA SER A 130 -21.82 -8.87 7.75
C SER A 130 -20.51 -8.23 8.24
N VAL A 131 -19.44 -9.01 8.44
CA VAL A 131 -18.14 -8.46 8.89
C VAL A 131 -17.37 -7.82 7.73
N LEU A 132 -17.54 -8.31 6.50
CA LEU A 132 -17.04 -7.66 5.29
C LEU A 132 -17.71 -6.28 5.11
N ALA A 133 -19.04 -6.23 5.11
CA ALA A 133 -19.82 -5.00 5.00
C ALA A 133 -19.44 -3.96 6.06
N GLU A 134 -19.42 -4.36 7.34
CA GLU A 134 -19.05 -3.47 8.45
C GLU A 134 -17.60 -2.98 8.38
N THR A 135 -16.68 -3.79 7.87
CA THR A 135 -15.27 -3.40 7.70
C THR A 135 -15.10 -2.41 6.55
N ILE A 136 -15.78 -2.64 5.44
CA ILE A 136 -15.82 -1.74 4.27
C ILE A 136 -16.46 -0.40 4.66
N LYS A 137 -17.58 -0.43 5.39
CA LYS A 137 -18.24 0.78 5.91
C LYS A 137 -17.29 1.59 6.79
N LYS A 138 -16.53 0.96 7.69
CA LYS A 138 -15.51 1.63 8.51
C LYS A 138 -14.36 2.19 7.66
N GLY A 139 -13.92 1.47 6.63
CA GLY A 139 -12.87 1.93 5.70
C GLY A 139 -13.27 3.14 4.86
N ILE A 140 -14.52 3.22 4.41
CA ILE A 140 -15.07 4.38 3.69
C ILE A 140 -15.01 5.65 4.55
N HIS A 141 -15.13 5.50 5.88
CA HIS A 141 -15.06 6.57 6.88
C HIS A 141 -13.67 6.72 7.53
N ASP A 142 -12.62 6.04 7.03
CA ASP A 142 -11.27 6.17 7.61
C ASP A 142 -10.80 7.63 7.55
N ALA A 143 -10.08 8.11 8.56
CA ALA A 143 -9.49 9.45 8.55
C ALA A 143 -8.42 9.60 7.45
N ASP A 144 -7.75 8.51 7.07
CA ASP A 144 -6.69 8.49 6.06
C ASP A 144 -7.21 8.40 4.61
N SER A 145 -6.66 9.21 3.71
CA SER A 145 -7.10 9.28 2.30
C SER A 145 -6.90 7.97 1.54
N GLU A 146 -5.76 7.31 1.76
CA GLU A 146 -5.38 6.11 1.01
C GLU A 146 -6.15 4.90 1.52
N ALA A 147 -6.34 4.77 2.84
CA ALA A 147 -7.23 3.77 3.41
C ALA A 147 -8.66 3.91 2.88
N ARG A 148 -9.18 5.15 2.74
CA ARG A 148 -10.47 5.38 2.05
C ARG A 148 -10.42 4.97 0.57
N ILE A 149 -9.33 5.17 -0.16
CA ILE A 149 -9.23 4.77 -1.58
C ILE A 149 -9.34 3.24 -1.70
N GLU A 150 -8.52 2.50 -0.96
CA GLU A 150 -8.52 1.03 -1.00
C GLU A 150 -9.86 0.45 -0.49
N ALA A 151 -10.48 1.06 0.52
CA ALA A 151 -11.82 0.67 0.99
C ALA A 151 -12.93 0.89 -0.07
N ARG A 152 -12.78 1.85 -1.00
CA ARG A 152 -13.73 2.03 -2.11
C ARG A 152 -13.56 0.98 -3.21
N LYS A 153 -12.36 0.42 -3.39
CA LYS A 153 -12.18 -0.80 -4.23
C LYS A 153 -12.86 -2.00 -3.56
N CYS A 154 -12.63 -2.18 -2.26
CA CYS A 154 -13.28 -3.23 -1.46
C CYS A 154 -14.81 -3.17 -1.55
N TYR A 155 -15.42 -1.99 -1.58
CA TYR A 155 -16.86 -1.86 -1.80
C TYR A 155 -17.30 -2.46 -3.14
N TRP A 156 -16.62 -2.16 -4.24
CA TRP A 156 -16.99 -2.67 -5.56
C TRP A 156 -16.72 -4.17 -5.71
N GLY A 157 -15.63 -4.68 -5.11
CA GLY A 157 -15.39 -6.13 -5.00
C GLY A 157 -16.39 -6.85 -4.08
N PHE A 158 -16.96 -6.18 -3.08
CA PHE A 158 -18.05 -6.73 -2.27
C PHE A 158 -19.39 -6.69 -3.01
N HIS A 159 -19.64 -5.66 -3.82
CA HIS A 159 -20.85 -5.49 -4.64
C HIS A 159 -20.98 -6.57 -5.72
N SER A 160 -19.88 -6.98 -6.37
CA SER A 160 -19.89 -8.07 -7.36
C SER A 160 -20.27 -9.43 -6.76
N HIS A 161 -20.02 -9.67 -5.47
CA HIS A 161 -20.44 -10.88 -4.77
C HIS A 161 -21.81 -10.76 -4.09
N PHE A 162 -22.10 -9.61 -3.46
CA PHE A 162 -23.22 -9.39 -2.54
C PHE A 162 -23.90 -8.06 -2.82
N SER A 163 -24.38 -7.89 -4.06
CA SER A 163 -24.95 -6.62 -4.55
C SER A 163 -26.10 -6.09 -3.69
N ARG A 164 -26.98 -6.95 -3.19
CA ARG A 164 -28.09 -6.58 -2.29
C ARG A 164 -27.58 -5.94 -0.99
N GLU A 165 -26.58 -6.55 -0.36
CA GLU A 165 -26.01 -6.09 0.90
C GLU A 165 -25.09 -4.88 0.71
N ALA A 166 -24.43 -4.77 -0.45
CA ALA A 166 -23.65 -3.60 -0.84
C ALA A 166 -24.56 -2.39 -1.14
N GLU A 167 -25.68 -2.58 -1.86
CA GLU A 167 -26.69 -1.53 -2.04
C GLU A 167 -27.32 -1.11 -0.72
N HIS A 168 -27.62 -2.06 0.19
CA HIS A 168 -28.08 -1.71 1.53
C HIS A 168 -27.05 -0.84 2.27
N LEU A 169 -25.76 -1.23 2.26
CA LEU A 169 -24.67 -0.44 2.83
C LEU A 169 -24.63 0.97 2.22
N TYR A 170 -24.67 1.09 0.89
CA TYR A 170 -24.63 2.37 0.17
C TYR A 170 -25.76 3.33 0.58
N HIS A 171 -26.97 2.81 0.78
CA HIS A 171 -28.12 3.61 1.23
C HIS A 171 -28.02 4.02 2.71
N THR A 172 -27.09 3.45 3.49
CA THR A 172 -26.76 3.90 4.86
C THR A 172 -25.59 4.89 4.93
N LEU A 173 -25.06 5.35 3.79
CA LEU A 173 -23.99 6.35 3.70
C LEU A 173 -24.53 7.74 3.40
N GLU A 174 -23.86 8.78 3.88
CA GLU A 174 -24.15 10.17 3.51
C GLU A 174 -23.79 10.44 2.03
N SER A 175 -24.48 11.43 1.43
CA SER A 175 -24.37 11.76 0.01
C SER A 175 -22.93 12.06 -0.46
N SER A 176 -22.06 12.54 0.43
CA SER A 176 -20.63 12.74 0.16
C SER A 176 -19.89 11.43 -0.13
N TYR A 177 -20.07 10.40 0.70
CA TYR A 177 -19.45 9.09 0.53
C TYR A 177 -20.06 8.32 -0.65
N GLN A 178 -21.38 8.41 -0.83
CA GLN A 178 -22.08 7.88 -2.02
C GLN A 178 -21.46 8.43 -3.32
N LYS A 179 -21.27 9.75 -3.41
CA LYS A 179 -20.61 10.40 -4.57
C LYS A 179 -19.16 9.94 -4.74
N ALA A 180 -18.42 9.72 -3.65
CA ALA A 180 -17.03 9.24 -3.69
C ALA A 180 -16.88 7.78 -4.17
N LEU A 181 -17.89 6.93 -3.92
CA LEU A 181 -17.97 5.58 -4.48
C LEU A 181 -18.24 5.62 -5.99
N GLN A 182 -19.22 6.43 -6.40
CA GLN A 182 -19.61 6.57 -7.81
C GLN A 182 -18.52 7.22 -8.68
N SER A 183 -17.72 8.15 -8.15
CA SER A 183 -16.57 8.70 -8.88
C SER A 183 -15.41 7.71 -9.03
N HIS A 184 -15.23 6.79 -8.09
CA HIS A 184 -14.20 5.74 -8.19
C HIS A 184 -14.47 4.81 -9.38
N LEU A 185 -15.73 4.45 -9.63
CA LEU A 185 -16.12 3.62 -10.78
C LEU A 185 -15.80 4.32 -12.11
N LYS A 186 -16.31 5.55 -12.29
CA LYS A 186 -16.10 6.34 -13.52
C LYS A 186 -14.63 6.58 -13.86
N ASN A 187 -13.80 6.81 -12.84
CA ASN A 187 -12.37 6.99 -13.05
C ASN A 187 -11.67 5.68 -13.49
N SER A 188 -12.15 4.51 -13.03
CA SER A 188 -11.61 3.21 -13.43
C SER A 188 -11.78 2.96 -14.93
N ASP A 189 -12.97 3.21 -15.47
CA ASP A 189 -13.26 3.02 -16.90
C ASP A 189 -12.46 3.99 -17.79
N SER A 190 -12.25 5.23 -17.31
CA SER A 190 -11.53 6.27 -18.05
C SER A 190 -10.04 6.00 -18.30
N ILE A 191 -9.44 5.03 -17.61
CA ILE A 191 -8.02 4.65 -17.78
C ILE A 191 -7.83 3.72 -19.00
N VAL A 192 -8.91 3.17 -19.55
CA VAL A 192 -8.87 2.21 -20.68
C VAL A 192 -9.04 2.87 -22.06
N SER A 193 -9.33 4.18 -22.12
CA SER A 193 -9.34 4.92 -23.39
C SER A 193 -7.92 5.26 -23.85
N LEU A 194 -7.48 4.62 -24.94
CA LEU A 194 -6.24 4.96 -25.67
C LEU A 194 -6.22 6.46 -26.04
N PRO A 195 -5.05 7.14 -25.97
CA PRO A 195 -4.91 8.48 -26.53
C PRO A 195 -5.26 8.47 -28.03
N GLN A 196 -6.13 9.39 -28.46
CA GLN A 196 -6.33 9.63 -29.89
C GLN A 196 -5.01 10.15 -30.48
N SER A 197 -4.60 9.63 -31.63
CA SER A 197 -3.39 10.07 -32.31
C SER A 197 -3.59 11.45 -32.94
N ASP A 198 -2.77 12.42 -32.54
CA ASP A 198 -2.77 13.76 -33.09
C ASP A 198 -2.50 13.73 -34.61
N ARG A 199 -3.55 14.04 -35.39
CA ARG A 199 -3.42 14.26 -36.84
C ARG A 199 -2.84 15.64 -37.13
N SER A 200 -1.53 15.78 -36.92
CA SER A 200 -0.74 16.93 -37.36
C SER A 200 -1.02 17.25 -38.83
N SER A 201 -1.75 18.34 -39.07
CA SER A 201 -2.13 18.80 -40.40
C SER A 201 -1.27 20.01 -40.77
N SER A 202 -0.38 19.84 -41.74
CA SER A 202 0.61 20.86 -42.13
C SER A 202 0.14 21.72 -43.29
N SER A 203 0.03 23.04 -43.08
CA SER A 203 -0.18 24.08 -44.10
C SER A 203 -0.17 25.47 -43.43
N SER A 204 0.31 26.59 -43.98
CA SER A 204 1.26 26.90 -45.07
C SER A 204 1.65 28.39 -44.96
N GLN A 205 2.83 28.78 -45.47
CA GLN A 205 3.25 30.16 -45.85
C GLN A 205 3.25 31.25 -44.74
N GLU A 206 4.37 31.92 -44.44
CA GLU A 206 5.20 32.83 -45.25
C GLU A 206 4.66 34.27 -45.34
N SER A 207 5.33 35.21 -44.63
CA SER A 207 5.49 36.62 -45.00
C SER A 207 6.46 37.33 -44.05
N LEU A 208 7.57 37.84 -44.57
CA LEU A 208 8.50 38.73 -43.86
C LEU A 208 8.28 40.18 -44.34
N ASN A 209 8.11 41.16 -43.43
CA ASN A 209 8.49 42.54 -43.77
C ASN A 209 8.69 43.52 -42.59
N ARG A 210 9.95 43.98 -42.48
CA ARG A 210 10.44 45.33 -42.12
C ARG A 210 10.32 45.89 -40.67
N PRO A 211 11.30 46.72 -40.19
CA PRO A 211 11.39 47.14 -38.78
C PRO A 211 11.55 48.67 -38.54
N LEU A 212 11.87 49.04 -37.28
CA LEU A 212 12.49 50.28 -36.76
C LEU A 212 11.58 51.44 -36.28
N SER A 213 11.54 51.65 -34.95
CA SER A 213 11.89 52.92 -34.23
C SER A 213 11.57 52.82 -32.72
N ALA A 214 12.07 53.65 -31.78
CA ALA A 214 13.40 54.24 -31.56
C ALA A 214 13.41 55.05 -30.22
N LYS A 215 14.56 55.10 -29.51
CA LYS A 215 14.99 56.13 -28.52
C LYS A 215 14.36 56.24 -27.09
N ARG A 216 15.26 56.04 -26.10
CA ARG A 216 15.65 56.94 -24.97
C ARG A 216 14.77 57.13 -23.70
N SER A 217 15.36 56.70 -22.58
CA SER A 217 15.37 57.29 -21.22
C SER A 217 16.27 58.56 -21.14
N PRO A 218 16.51 59.29 -20.01
CA PRO A 218 16.30 59.03 -18.56
C PRO A 218 15.42 60.13 -17.87
N THR A 219 15.44 60.55 -16.57
CA THR A 219 16.44 60.52 -15.46
C THR A 219 15.81 60.81 -14.07
N GLY A 220 16.48 60.38 -12.97
CA GLY A 220 16.26 60.81 -11.57
C GLY A 220 16.05 59.61 -10.61
N SER A 221 16.84 59.32 -9.56
CA SER A 221 17.26 60.08 -8.35
C SER A 221 16.14 60.22 -7.29
N THR A 222 16.30 59.89 -5.99
CA THR A 222 17.53 59.74 -5.16
C THR A 222 17.32 58.87 -3.88
N THR A 223 18.44 58.51 -3.22
CA THR A 223 18.71 58.02 -1.82
C THR A 223 17.66 58.19 -0.70
N SER A 224 17.66 57.47 0.45
CA SER A 224 18.71 56.82 1.29
C SER A 224 18.21 55.54 2.03
N ARG A 225 18.96 54.62 2.68
CA ARG A 225 20.03 54.65 3.74
C ARG A 225 19.52 55.22 5.10
N ALA A 226 19.82 54.70 6.30
CA ALA A 226 20.80 53.65 6.72
C ALA A 226 20.47 52.91 8.08
N SER A 227 21.27 51.87 8.36
CA SER A 227 21.61 51.18 9.65
C SER A 227 21.65 52.02 10.95
N THR A 228 21.57 51.50 12.19
CA THR A 228 22.44 50.49 12.90
C THR A 228 21.62 49.70 13.99
N VAL A 229 22.09 48.98 15.04
CA VAL A 229 23.38 48.77 15.74
C VAL A 229 23.48 47.34 16.39
N SER A 230 24.13 47.15 17.54
CA SER A 230 24.59 45.85 18.12
C SER A 230 24.27 45.65 19.62
N THR A 231 24.34 44.41 20.12
CA THR A 231 24.96 44.06 21.43
C THR A 231 25.31 42.56 21.55
N LYS A 232 26.13 42.16 22.54
CA LYS A 232 26.67 40.79 22.74
C LYS A 232 26.06 40.06 23.96
N SER A 233 26.06 38.73 23.92
CA SER A 233 26.31 37.85 25.09
C SER A 233 26.81 36.47 24.63
N VAL A 234 27.21 35.58 25.56
CA VAL A 234 27.95 34.33 25.30
C VAL A 234 27.43 33.16 26.14
N SER A 235 27.25 31.98 25.54
CA SER A 235 27.38 30.68 26.21
C SER A 235 27.54 29.51 25.20
N THR A 236 27.98 28.35 25.69
CA THR A 236 28.48 27.20 24.92
C THR A 236 27.47 26.04 24.84
N THR A 237 27.55 25.18 23.81
CA THR A 237 27.78 23.71 23.98
C THR A 237 27.96 22.91 22.67
N GLY A 238 29.02 22.10 22.63
CA GLY A 238 29.12 20.77 22.01
C GLY A 238 28.66 20.50 20.56
N SER A 239 29.60 20.54 19.59
CA SER A 239 29.49 19.82 18.31
C SER A 239 30.67 18.84 18.12
N LEU A 240 30.40 17.53 18.25
CA LEU A 240 31.41 16.48 18.07
C LEU A 240 31.55 16.09 16.58
N GLN A 241 32.40 16.82 15.86
CA GLN A 241 32.70 16.56 14.45
C GLN A 241 33.79 15.47 14.33
N ARG A 242 33.38 14.20 14.28
CA ARG A 242 34.32 13.07 14.14
C ARG A 242 34.74 12.81 12.69
N SER A 243 36.06 12.68 12.53
CA SER A 243 36.81 12.41 11.31
C SER A 243 36.19 11.41 10.33
N ARG A 244 36.34 11.68 9.03
CA ARG A 244 36.34 10.65 7.98
C ARG A 244 37.79 10.25 7.70
N SER A 245 38.05 8.95 7.63
CA SER A 245 39.28 8.38 7.11
C SER A 245 38.89 7.33 6.08
N ASP A 246 39.28 7.54 4.83
CA ASP A 246 39.01 6.61 3.75
C ASP A 246 39.78 5.29 3.94
N ILE A 247 39.24 4.20 3.40
CA ILE A 247 39.88 2.88 3.38
C ILE A 247 40.18 2.56 1.92
N ASP A 248 41.47 2.38 1.62
CA ASP A 248 41.95 2.02 0.30
C ASP A 248 41.65 0.54 0.01
N VAL A 249 41.27 0.24 -1.23
CA VAL A 249 40.83 -1.10 -1.65
C VAL A 249 41.85 -1.71 -2.61
N ASN A 250 43.07 -1.91 -2.08
CA ASN A 250 44.10 -2.75 -2.70
C ASN A 250 45.07 -3.28 -1.63
N ALA A 251 44.80 -4.50 -1.17
CA ALA A 251 45.76 -5.37 -0.48
C ALA A 251 45.63 -6.77 -1.09
N ALA A 252 46.77 -7.46 -1.24
CA ALA A 252 46.87 -8.77 -1.90
C ALA A 252 46.61 -9.94 -0.94
#